data_AF-A0A0T6YIK4-F1
#
_entry.id   AF-A0A0T6YIK4-F1
#
_cell.length_a   1.000
_cell.length_b   1.000
_cell.length_c   1.000
_cell.angle_alpha   90.00
_cell.angle_beta   90.00
_cell.angle_gamma   90.00
#
_symmetry.space_group_name_H-M   'P 1'
#
loop_
_entity.id
_entity.type
_entity.pdbx_description
1 polymer ?
#
loop_
_entity_poly.entity_id
_entity_poly.type
_entity_poly.pdbx_seq_one_letter_code
_entity_poly.pdbx_strand_id
1 'polypeptide(L)'
;METDDRELIVVMRRYFAVKAELAALTAQLEAERKAADAEIGVFYDPRQNAEQAADLQRSHRLKAEMVSLMQRAEAWGRAAVAADLRDRSEAEAEPEEWQSFEKRADTLFGA
;
A
#
# COMPACT_ATOMS: atom_id res chain seq x y z
N MET A 1 -13.66 -6.75 -7.38
CA MET A 1 -12.47 -6.74 -8.27
C MET A 1 -12.27 -5.37 -8.91
N GLU A 2 -13.10 -4.90 -9.84
CA GLU A 2 -12.88 -3.61 -10.55
C GLU A 2 -12.86 -2.36 -9.63
N THR A 3 -13.64 -2.37 -8.54
CA THR A 3 -13.61 -1.32 -7.50
C THR A 3 -12.34 -1.36 -6.66
N ASP A 4 -11.86 -2.56 -6.30
CA ASP A 4 -10.66 -2.73 -5.48
C ASP A 4 -9.41 -2.31 -6.25
N ASP A 5 -9.34 -2.62 -7.54
CA ASP A 5 -8.25 -2.18 -8.43
C ASP A 5 -8.21 -0.65 -8.54
N ARG A 6 -9.39 -0.01 -8.63
CA ARG A 6 -9.50 1.45 -8.69
C ARG A 6 -9.03 2.11 -7.40
N GLU A 7 -9.33 1.53 -6.24
CA GLU A 7 -8.83 2.02 -4.95
C GLU A 7 -7.31 1.90 -4.85
N LEU A 8 -6.72 0.78 -5.27
CA LEU A 8 -5.27 0.60 -5.32
C LEU A 8 -4.62 1.66 -6.22
N ILE A 9 -5.17 1.92 -7.40
CA ILE A 9 -4.67 2.96 -8.31
C ILE A 9 -4.67 4.34 -7.62
N VAL A 10 -5.73 4.68 -6.88
CA VAL A 10 -5.81 5.95 -6.13
C VAL A 10 -4.74 6.01 -5.04
N VAL A 11 -4.55 4.93 -4.28
CA VAL A 11 -3.51 4.82 -3.23
C VAL A 11 -2.12 5.00 -3.84
N MET A 12 -1.82 4.29 -4.92
CA MET A 12 -0.50 4.35 -5.55
C MET A 12 -0.22 5.73 -6.16
N ARG A 13 -1.20 6.36 -6.81
CA ARG A 13 -1.06 7.74 -7.30
C ARG A 13 -0.75 8.71 -6.17
N ARG A 14 -1.46 8.61 -5.05
CA ARG A 14 -1.20 9.45 -3.88
C ARG A 14 0.19 9.18 -3.29
N TYR A 15 0.60 7.91 -3.19
CA TYR A 15 1.91 7.54 -2.68
C TYR A 15 3.04 8.18 -3.49
N PHE A 16 2.97 8.11 -4.82
CA PHE A 16 3.99 8.74 -5.68
C PHE A 16 3.96 10.26 -5.61
N ALA A 17 2.78 10.88 -5.49
CA ALA A 17 2.67 12.32 -5.30
C ALA A 17 3.31 12.78 -3.97
N VAL A 18 3.01 12.09 -2.86
CA VAL A 18 3.59 12.37 -1.54
C VAL A 18 5.10 12.13 -1.54
N LYS A 19 5.58 11.08 -2.21
CA LYS A 19 7.02 10.80 -2.37
C LYS A 19 7.73 11.92 -3.13
N ALA A 20 7.14 12.44 -4.20
CA ALA A 20 7.69 13.55 -4.96
C ALA A 20 7.71 14.84 -4.13
N GLU A 21 6.63 15.14 -3.42
CA GLU A 21 6.53 16.29 -2.51
C GLU A 21 7.58 16.23 -1.40
N LEU A 22 7.75 15.07 -0.76
CA LEU A 22 8.75 14.88 0.28
C LEU A 22 10.18 15.03 -0.26
N ALA A 23 10.46 14.52 -1.46
CA ALA A 23 11.76 14.66 -2.09
C ALA A 23 12.07 16.13 -2.41
N ALA A 24 11.11 16.87 -2.96
CA ALA A 24 11.25 18.29 -3.24
C ALA A 24 11.49 19.10 -1.96
N LEU A 25 10.70 18.85 -0.91
CA LEU A 25 10.83 19.52 0.38
C LEU A 25 12.18 19.24 1.04
N THR A 26 12.65 17.99 0.99
CA THR A 26 13.97 17.62 1.54
C THR A 26 15.10 18.31 0.78
N ALA A 27 15.00 18.41 -0.55
CA ALA A 27 15.98 19.12 -1.36
C ALA A 27 16.00 20.63 -1.07
N GLN A 28 14.83 21.24 -0.89
CA GLN A 28 14.71 22.64 -0.50
C GLN A 28 15.34 22.91 0.86
N LEU A 29 14.98 22.13 1.89
CA LEU A 29 15.53 22.28 3.25
C LEU A 29 17.05 22.13 3.26
N GLU A 30 17.61 21.19 2.50
CA GLU A 30 19.06 21.01 2.43
C GLU A 30 19.75 22.16 1.66
N ALA A 31 19.10 22.73 0.65
CA ALA A 31 19.61 23.90 -0.05
C ALA A 31 19.64 25.13 0.86
N GLU A 32 18.58 25.36 1.63
CA GLU A 32 18.48 26.45 2.60
C GLU A 32 19.49 26.30 3.73
N ARG A 33 19.65 25.09 4.27
CA ARG A 33 20.69 24.80 5.28
C ARG A 33 22.08 25.16 4.76
N LYS A 34 22.41 24.73 3.54
CA LYS A 34 23.69 25.03 2.90
C LYS A 34 23.88 26.52 2.66
N ALA A 35 22.85 27.22 2.20
CA ALA A 35 22.89 28.66 1.97
C ALA A 35 23.12 29.45 3.26
N ALA A 36 22.58 28.96 4.39
CA ALA A 36 22.77 29.53 5.72
C ALA A 36 24.07 29.08 6.42
N ASP A 37 24.85 28.19 5.81
CA ASP A 37 25.98 27.47 6.44
C ASP A 37 25.62 26.91 7.84
N ALA A 38 24.37 26.45 7.98
CA ALA A 38 23.83 26.07 9.27
C ALA A 38 24.28 24.65 9.64
N GLU A 39 24.61 24.46 10.92
CA GLU A 39 24.86 23.14 11.48
C GLU A 39 23.61 22.27 11.36
N ILE A 40 23.78 21.02 10.93
CA ILE A 40 22.68 20.07 10.70
C ILE A 40 21.81 19.91 11.96
N GLY A 41 22.43 19.76 13.14
CA GLY A 41 21.69 19.54 14.40
C GLY A 41 20.78 20.70 14.76
N VAL A 42 21.24 21.94 14.57
CA VAL A 42 20.48 23.16 14.88
C VAL A 42 19.42 23.41 13.82
N PHE A 43 19.76 23.26 12.53
CA PHE A 43 18.85 23.55 11.43
C PHE A 43 17.62 22.65 11.44
N TYR A 44 17.81 21.36 11.73
CA TYR A 44 16.73 20.36 11.74
C TYR A 44 16.07 20.17 13.12
N ASP A 45 16.43 20.98 14.14
CA ASP A 45 15.70 21.01 15.42
C ASP A 45 14.58 22.09 15.36
N PRO A 46 13.29 21.70 15.33
CA PRO A 46 12.18 22.66 15.28
C PRO A 46 12.12 23.61 16.48
N ARG A 47 12.79 23.27 17.60
CA ARG A 47 12.86 24.13 18.79
C ARG A 47 13.89 25.23 18.65
N GLN A 48 14.90 25.02 17.82
CA GLN A 48 15.99 25.96 17.58
C GLN A 48 15.83 26.70 16.25
N ASN A 49 15.06 26.15 15.32
CA ASN A 49 14.78 26.74 14.02
C ASN A 49 13.27 26.90 13.78
N ALA A 50 12.71 27.97 14.34
CA ALA A 50 11.28 28.28 14.24
C ALA A 50 10.84 28.59 12.79
N GLU A 51 11.74 29.12 11.96
CA GLU A 51 11.49 29.40 10.55
C GLU A 51 11.18 28.12 9.77
N GLN A 52 11.98 27.07 10.01
CA GLN A 52 11.85 25.78 9.32
C GLN A 52 10.90 24.79 10.01
N ALA A 53 10.44 25.10 11.23
CA ALA A 53 9.63 24.19 12.04
C ALA A 53 8.37 23.65 11.32
N ALA A 54 7.69 24.51 10.54
CA ALA A 54 6.50 24.13 9.79
C ALA A 54 6.81 23.11 8.69
N ASP A 55 7.91 23.31 7.96
CA ASP A 55 8.34 22.43 6.87
C ASP A 55 8.93 21.11 7.40
N LEU A 56 9.63 21.15 8.53
CA LEU A 56 10.04 19.93 9.24
C LEU A 56 8.83 19.11 9.69
N GLN A 57 7.79 19.76 10.21
CA GLN A 57 6.54 19.09 10.58
C GLN A 57 5.81 18.53 9.35
N ARG A 58 5.80 19.26 8.23
CA ARG A 58 5.24 18.78 6.97
C ARG A 58 5.99 17.55 6.47
N SER A 59 7.32 17.56 6.47
CA SER A 59 8.15 16.39 6.12
C SER A 59 7.80 15.17 6.97
N HIS A 60 7.64 15.34 8.28
CA HIS A 60 7.21 14.26 9.16
C HIS A 60 5.81 13.72 8.80
N ARG A 61 4.84 14.60 8.53
CA ARG A 61 3.49 14.20 8.11
C ARG A 61 3.49 13.44 6.78
N LEU A 62 4.26 13.91 5.79
CA LEU A 62 4.38 13.24 4.49
C LEU A 62 4.98 11.84 4.64
N LYS A 63 6.00 11.66 5.49
CA LYS A 63 6.56 10.34 5.80
C LYS A 63 5.52 9.41 6.44
N ALA A 64 4.77 9.89 7.41
CA ALA A 64 3.69 9.12 8.05
C ALA A 64 2.59 8.74 7.04
N GLU A 65 2.22 9.66 6.15
CA GLU A 65 1.26 9.41 5.09
C GLU A 65 1.76 8.32 4.13
N MET A 66 3.03 8.34 3.72
CA MET A 66 3.62 7.28 2.88
C MET A 66 3.51 5.90 3.54
N VAL A 67 3.79 5.81 4.84
CA VAL A 67 3.66 4.55 5.60
C VAL A 67 2.22 4.05 5.59
N SER A 68 1.25 4.93 5.86
CA SER A 68 -0.18 4.58 5.84
C SER A 68 -0.63 4.11 4.46
N LEU A 69 -0.19 4.78 3.39
CA LEU A 69 -0.52 4.40 2.01
C LEU A 69 0.07 3.02 1.66
N MET A 70 1.31 2.74 2.06
CA MET A 70 1.95 1.44 1.83
C MET A 70 1.21 0.33 2.58
N GLN A 71 0.86 0.54 3.86
CA GLN A 71 0.10 -0.43 4.65
C GLN A 71 -1.25 -0.76 4.01
N ARG A 72 -1.95 0.24 3.44
CA ARG A 72 -3.19 0.03 2.69
C ARG A 72 -2.96 -0.78 1.42
N ALA A 73 -1.92 -0.47 0.65
CA ALA A 73 -1.57 -1.22 -0.55
C ALA A 73 -1.21 -2.68 -0.24
N GLU A 74 -0.48 -2.94 0.85
CA GLU A 74 -0.18 -4.29 1.31
C GLU A 74 -1.44 -5.05 1.76
N ALA A 75 -2.35 -4.39 2.46
CA ALA A 75 -3.62 -4.99 2.88
C ALA A 75 -4.45 -5.42 1.68
N TRP A 76 -4.47 -4.60 0.63
CA TRP A 76 -5.06 -4.95 -0.66
C TRP A 76 -4.40 -6.19 -1.27
N GLY A 77 -3.06 -6.23 -1.33
CA GLY A 77 -2.32 -7.38 -1.87
C GLY A 77 -2.62 -8.68 -1.13
N ARG A 78 -2.72 -8.63 0.21
CA ARG A 78 -3.10 -9.79 1.03
C ARG A 78 -4.53 -10.24 0.76
N ALA A 79 -5.48 -9.30 0.60
CA ALA A 79 -6.87 -9.61 0.29
C ALA A 79 -7.01 -10.25 -1.10
N ALA A 80 -6.30 -9.74 -2.10
CA ALA A 80 -6.29 -10.31 -3.46
C ALA A 80 -5.78 -11.75 -3.48
N VAL A 81 -4.68 -12.05 -2.76
CA VAL A 81 -4.15 -13.41 -2.62
C VAL A 81 -5.13 -14.33 -1.90
N ALA A 82 -5.78 -13.85 -0.84
CA ALA A 82 -6.77 -14.64 -0.11
C ALA A 82 -8.00 -14.98 -0.99
N ALA A 83 -8.44 -14.04 -1.84
CA ALA A 83 -9.53 -14.26 -2.78
C ALA A 83 -9.14 -15.31 -3.85
N ASP A 84 -7.93 -15.23 -4.41
CA ASP A 84 -7.43 -16.19 -5.39
C ASP A 84 -7.30 -17.62 -4.82
N LEU A 85 -6.81 -17.76 -3.59
CA LEU A 85 -6.76 -19.07 -2.91
C LEU A 85 -8.15 -19.65 -2.65
N ARG A 86 -9.13 -18.79 -2.34
CA ARG A 86 -10.51 -19.21 -2.12
C ARG A 86 -11.15 -19.70 -3.41
N ASP A 87 -11.01 -18.96 -4.51
CA ASP A 87 -11.53 -19.34 -5.83
C ASP A 87 -10.97 -20.70 -6.28
N ARG A 88 -9.66 -20.91 -6.07
CA ARG A 88 -9.02 -22.20 -6.36
C ARG A 88 -9.53 -23.35 -5.48
N SER A 89 -9.76 -23.09 -4.19
CA SER A 89 -10.31 -24.08 -3.27
C SER A 89 -11.75 -24.44 -3.59
N GLU A 90 -12.55 -23.47 -4.06
CA GLU A 90 -13.92 -23.68 -4.55
C GLU A 90 -13.92 -24.45 -5.89
N ALA A 91 -12.91 -24.28 -6.74
CA ALA A 91 -12.75 -25.02 -7.98
C ALA A 91 -12.22 -26.46 -7.80
N GLU A 92 -11.40 -26.71 -6.76
CA GLU A 92 -10.87 -28.04 -6.42
C GLU A 92 -11.87 -28.90 -5.63
N ALA A 93 -12.84 -28.28 -4.95
CA ALA A 93 -14.00 -28.99 -4.42
C ALA A 93 -14.86 -29.44 -5.60
N GLU A 94 -14.77 -30.72 -5.98
CA GLU A 94 -15.61 -31.24 -7.06
C GLU A 94 -17.08 -30.88 -6.81
N PRO A 95 -17.77 -30.29 -7.79
CA PRO A 95 -19.16 -29.92 -7.63
C PRO A 95 -19.95 -31.14 -7.15
N GLU A 96 -20.78 -30.97 -6.12
CA GLU A 96 -21.62 -32.04 -5.59
C GLU A 96 -22.47 -32.72 -6.69
N GLU A 97 -22.69 -32.01 -7.80
CA GLU A 97 -23.31 -32.51 -9.03
C GLU A 97 -22.47 -33.57 -9.76
N TRP A 98 -21.15 -33.41 -9.83
CA TRP A 98 -20.23 -34.42 -10.39
C TRP A 98 -20.11 -35.63 -9.48
N GLN A 99 -19.99 -35.42 -8.17
CA GLN A 99 -20.03 -36.49 -7.17
C GLN A 99 -21.38 -37.24 -7.16
N SER A 100 -22.49 -36.54 -7.40
CA SER A 100 -23.81 -37.14 -7.58
C SER A 100 -23.95 -37.87 -8.92
N PHE A 101 -23.34 -37.35 -9.98
CA PHE A 101 -23.31 -37.97 -11.29
C PHE A 101 -22.47 -39.26 -11.28
N GLU A 102 -21.31 -39.24 -10.63
CA GLU A 102 -20.41 -40.39 -10.49
C GLU A 102 -21.05 -41.48 -9.64
N LYS A 103 -21.68 -41.14 -8.50
CA LYS A 103 -22.51 -42.09 -7.74
C LYS A 103 -23.64 -42.69 -8.56
N ARG A 104 -24.31 -41.88 -9.39
CA ARG A 104 -25.38 -42.37 -10.28
C ARG A 104 -24.80 -43.29 -11.36
N ALA A 105 -23.67 -42.95 -11.94
CA ALA A 105 -22.99 -43.76 -12.94
C ALA A 105 -22.51 -45.09 -12.36
N ASP A 106 -21.92 -45.09 -11.16
CA ASP A 106 -21.53 -46.29 -10.43
C ASP A 106 -22.73 -47.17 -10.10
N THR A 107 -23.89 -46.61 -9.75
CA THR A 107 -25.10 -47.43 -9.56
C THR A 107 -25.68 -48.00 -10.86
N LEU A 108 -25.38 -47.40 -12.03
CA LEU A 108 -25.93 -47.79 -13.32
C LEU A 108 -25.01 -48.76 -14.10
N PHE A 109 -23.69 -48.63 -13.89
CA PHE A 109 -22.65 -49.37 -14.60
C PHE A 109 -21.75 -50.20 -13.67
N GLY A 110 -21.92 -50.10 -12.34
CA GLY A 110 -21.18 -50.89 -11.36
C GLY A 110 -21.84 -52.22 -11.07
N ALA A 111 -21.48 -53.24 -11.86
CA ALA A 111 -21.54 -54.67 -11.57
C ALA A 111 -20.50 -55.40 -12.43
#